data_AF-A0A965KD81-F1
#
_entry.id   AF-A0A965KD81-F1
#
_cell.length_a   1.000
_cell.length_b   1.000
_cell.length_c   1.000
_cell.angle_alpha   90.00
_cell.angle_beta   90.00
_cell.angle_gamma   90.00
#
_symmetry.space_group_name_H-M   'P 1'
#
loop_
_entity.id
_entity.type
_entity.pdbx_description
1 polymer ?
#
loop_
_entity_poly.entity_id
_entity_poly.type
_entity_poly.pdbx_seq_one_letter_code
_entity_poly.pdbx_strand_id
1 'polypeptide(L)'
;MRSLLLVLLLVFSSLQAKEEAAPPAGLKVLTAGHSFHVWMPPLVAEMAKAAGIQGHEQLAISSIGGSKVIQHWDLPPDKNKAKPILEAGKADLFTMAPTFLPDPGIENFTKLGLEHNPKLRLTLQQNWVPFEDPEIWLSKDKPKSIDRDVLTIPQLRAKNEPYFKLIEDHV
;
A
#
# COMPACT_ATOMS: atom_id res chain seq x y z
N MET A 1 22.81 61.65 -11.48
CA MET A 1 22.51 60.54 -12.42
C MET A 1 23.29 59.23 -12.16
N ARG A 2 24.03 59.08 -11.04
CA ARG A 2 24.70 57.79 -10.69
C ARG A 2 23.96 56.98 -9.63
N SER A 3 23.09 57.59 -8.84
CA SER A 3 22.38 56.91 -7.73
C SER A 3 21.06 56.24 -8.13
N LEU A 4 20.57 56.47 -9.36
CA LEU A 4 19.33 55.84 -9.84
C LEU A 4 19.56 54.44 -10.45
N LEU A 5 20.81 54.09 -10.78
CA LEU A 5 21.14 52.79 -11.36
C LEU A 5 21.28 51.67 -10.30
N LEU A 6 21.57 52.00 -9.03
CA LEU A 6 21.76 51.00 -7.98
C LEU A 6 20.45 50.46 -7.38
N VAL A 7 19.34 51.20 -7.50
CA VAL A 7 18.05 50.75 -6.94
C VAL A 7 17.37 49.73 -7.85
N LEU A 8 17.65 49.75 -9.16
CA LEU A 8 17.10 48.75 -10.09
C LEU A 8 17.77 47.37 -9.98
N LEU A 9 18.97 47.26 -9.41
CA LEU A 9 19.69 46.00 -9.25
C LEU A 9 19.33 45.21 -7.99
N LEU A 10 18.67 45.83 -7.00
CA LEU A 10 18.35 45.20 -5.72
C LEU A 10 16.94 44.60 -5.64
N VAL A 11 16.08 44.83 -6.65
CA VAL A 11 14.71 44.30 -6.67
C VAL A 11 14.63 42.94 -7.41
N PHE A 12 15.69 42.54 -8.12
CA PHE A 12 15.72 41.25 -8.84
C PHE A 12 16.29 40.08 -8.03
N SER A 13 16.79 40.30 -6.80
CA SER A 13 17.48 39.26 -6.04
C SER A 13 16.57 38.35 -5.20
N SER A 14 15.26 38.62 -5.14
CA SER A 14 14.34 37.91 -4.23
C SER A 14 13.15 37.20 -4.90
N LEU A 15 13.10 37.15 -6.24
CA LEU A 15 12.27 36.16 -6.95
C LEU A 15 13.18 35.10 -7.59
N GLN A 16 13.84 34.29 -6.77
CA GLN A 16 14.00 32.89 -7.18
C GLN A 16 12.61 32.29 -7.13
N ALA A 17 11.91 32.30 -8.26
CA ALA A 17 10.81 31.37 -8.48
C ALA A 17 11.38 29.99 -8.13
N LYS A 18 10.88 29.40 -7.03
CA LYS A 18 11.23 28.03 -6.68
C LYS A 18 10.72 27.21 -7.86
N GLU A 19 11.63 26.75 -8.71
CA GLU A 19 11.29 25.92 -9.86
C GLU A 19 10.52 24.73 -9.28
N GLU A 20 9.23 24.70 -9.58
CA GLU A 20 8.37 23.63 -9.10
C GLU A 20 8.83 22.38 -9.82
N ALA A 21 9.50 21.49 -9.07
CA ALA A 21 10.07 20.29 -9.63
C ALA A 21 8.99 19.53 -10.40
N ALA A 22 9.29 19.13 -11.63
CA ALA A 22 8.34 18.42 -12.46
C ALA A 22 7.78 17.20 -11.69
N PRO A 23 6.47 16.90 -11.80
CA PRO A 23 5.90 15.73 -11.15
C PRO A 23 6.68 14.46 -11.51
N PRO A 24 6.82 13.51 -10.57
CA PRO A 24 7.48 12.25 -10.87
C PRO A 24 6.73 11.48 -11.97
N ALA A 25 7.42 10.52 -12.60
CA ALA A 25 6.77 9.59 -13.51
C ALA A 25 5.75 8.72 -12.77
N GLY A 26 4.64 8.41 -13.44
CA GLY A 26 3.66 7.46 -12.95
C GLY A 26 4.18 6.03 -12.92
N LEU A 27 3.42 5.16 -12.26
CA LEU A 27 3.76 3.75 -12.07
C LEU A 27 2.66 2.87 -12.64
N LYS A 28 3.03 1.73 -13.20
CA LYS A 28 2.12 0.63 -13.52
C LYS A 28 1.96 -0.27 -12.31
N VAL A 29 0.79 -0.20 -11.68
CA VAL A 29 0.52 -0.81 -10.38
C VAL A 29 -0.31 -2.08 -10.55
N LEU A 30 0.17 -3.17 -9.94
CA LEU A 30 -0.58 -4.39 -9.71
C LEU A 30 -1.02 -4.44 -8.25
N THR A 31 -2.25 -4.92 -7.99
CA THR A 31 -2.78 -5.04 -6.63
C THR A 31 -3.37 -6.42 -6.38
N ALA A 32 -3.04 -7.01 -5.21
CA ALA A 32 -3.70 -8.20 -4.68
C ALA A 32 -4.09 -7.98 -3.21
N GLY A 33 -5.33 -8.26 -2.85
CA GLY A 33 -5.75 -8.19 -1.46
C GLY A 33 -7.26 -8.29 -1.27
N HIS A 34 -7.70 -7.71 -0.15
CA HIS A 34 -9.05 -7.84 0.35
C HIS A 34 -9.76 -6.50 0.52
N SER A 35 -10.96 -6.53 1.11
CA SER A 35 -11.86 -5.40 1.30
C SER A 35 -11.30 -4.20 2.07
N PHE A 36 -10.11 -4.30 2.70
CA PHE A 36 -9.42 -3.17 3.33
C PHE A 36 -8.34 -2.52 2.45
N HIS A 37 -8.15 -3.04 1.23
CA HIS A 37 -7.10 -2.59 0.32
C HIS A 37 -7.66 -2.26 -1.08
N VAL A 38 -8.53 -3.11 -1.64
CA VAL A 38 -8.88 -3.09 -3.07
C VAL A 38 -9.69 -1.87 -3.56
N TRP A 39 -10.16 -1.03 -2.65
CA TRP A 39 -10.84 0.24 -2.97
C TRP A 39 -9.86 1.39 -3.19
N MET A 40 -8.63 1.26 -2.69
CA MET A 40 -7.61 2.30 -2.76
C MET A 40 -7.00 2.52 -4.15
N PRO A 41 -6.73 1.48 -4.98
CA PRO A 41 -6.00 1.70 -6.23
C PRO A 41 -6.66 2.69 -7.21
N PRO A 42 -8.00 2.65 -7.44
CA PRO A 42 -8.65 3.68 -8.26
C PRO A 42 -8.54 5.09 -7.69
N LEU A 43 -8.62 5.24 -6.35
CA LEU A 43 -8.46 6.53 -5.69
C LEU A 43 -7.03 7.07 -5.84
N VAL A 44 -6.02 6.21 -5.70
CA VAL A 44 -4.62 6.57 -5.91
C VAL A 44 -4.36 6.99 -7.36
N ALA A 45 -4.97 6.30 -8.34
CA ALA A 45 -4.86 6.69 -9.74
C ALA A 45 -5.46 8.08 -10.02
N GLU A 46 -6.63 8.39 -9.45
CA GLU A 46 -7.22 9.73 -9.56
C GLU A 46 -6.38 10.79 -8.84
N MET A 47 -5.79 10.47 -7.68
CA MET A 47 -4.86 11.37 -7.00
C MET A 47 -3.60 11.64 -7.82
N ALA A 48 -3.03 10.62 -8.46
CA ALA A 48 -1.87 10.77 -9.33
C ALA A 48 -2.19 11.69 -10.51
N LYS A 49 -3.34 11.47 -11.16
CA LYS A 49 -3.84 12.33 -12.23
C LYS A 49 -4.05 13.77 -11.76
N ALA A 50 -4.68 13.98 -10.61
CA ALA A 50 -4.90 15.32 -10.04
C ALA A 50 -3.57 16.04 -9.70
N ALA A 51 -2.54 15.28 -9.32
CA ALA A 51 -1.19 15.80 -9.06
C ALA A 51 -0.36 16.01 -10.35
N GLY A 52 -0.93 15.78 -11.54
CA GLY A 52 -0.22 15.92 -12.81
C GLY A 52 0.80 14.81 -13.10
N ILE A 53 0.79 13.72 -12.35
CA ILE A 53 1.67 12.56 -12.53
C ILE A 53 1.22 11.80 -13.79
N GLN A 54 2.05 11.81 -14.82
CA GLN A 54 1.73 11.20 -16.12
C GLN A 54 2.12 9.73 -16.16
N GLY A 55 1.30 8.90 -16.82
CA GLY A 55 1.59 7.48 -17.05
C GLY A 55 1.34 6.55 -15.87
N HIS A 56 0.66 7.00 -14.82
CA HIS A 56 0.22 6.13 -13.73
C HIS A 56 -0.97 5.27 -14.20
N GLU A 57 -0.90 3.96 -13.98
CA GLU A 57 -1.87 3.00 -14.51
C GLU A 57 -2.10 1.87 -13.51
N GLN A 58 -3.37 1.54 -13.24
CA GLN A 58 -3.70 0.31 -12.52
C GLN A 58 -3.83 -0.84 -13.51
N LEU A 59 -2.85 -1.76 -13.53
CA LEU A 59 -2.83 -2.89 -14.46
C LEU A 59 -3.91 -3.92 -14.15
N ALA A 60 -4.06 -4.29 -12.87
CA ALA A 60 -5.11 -5.19 -12.42
C ALA A 60 -5.31 -5.12 -10.91
N ILE A 61 -6.52 -5.51 -10.47
CA ILE A 61 -6.86 -5.70 -9.06
C ILE A 61 -7.38 -7.14 -8.88
N SER A 62 -6.65 -7.94 -8.11
CA SER A 62 -7.10 -9.23 -7.60
C SER A 62 -7.75 -9.03 -6.23
N SER A 63 -9.06 -9.29 -6.13
CA SER A 63 -9.87 -8.95 -4.95
C SER A 63 -10.60 -10.17 -4.42
N ILE A 64 -10.29 -10.56 -3.18
CA ILE A 64 -10.95 -11.65 -2.45
C ILE A 64 -11.25 -11.15 -1.03
N GLY A 65 -12.49 -11.27 -0.56
CA GLY A 65 -12.86 -10.78 0.77
C GLY A 65 -12.10 -11.50 1.89
N GLY A 66 -11.55 -10.74 2.85
CA GLY A 66 -10.82 -11.27 4.01
C GLY A 66 -9.62 -12.18 3.68
N SER A 67 -9.03 -12.05 2.50
CA SER A 67 -8.05 -13.00 2.00
C SER A 67 -6.64 -12.83 2.59
N LYS A 68 -5.94 -13.96 2.62
CA LYS A 68 -4.49 -14.03 2.57
C LYS A 68 -4.00 -13.88 1.12
N VAL A 69 -2.78 -13.40 0.93
CA VAL A 69 -2.08 -13.31 -0.36
C VAL A 69 -1.98 -14.68 -1.04
N ILE A 70 -1.71 -15.76 -0.28
CA ILE A 70 -1.64 -17.12 -0.84
C ILE A 70 -2.93 -17.53 -1.59
N GLN A 71 -4.09 -17.05 -1.16
CA GLN A 71 -5.34 -17.34 -1.86
C GLN A 71 -5.42 -16.69 -3.24
N HIS A 72 -4.72 -15.56 -3.46
CA HIS A 72 -4.57 -14.96 -4.78
C HIS A 72 -3.55 -15.73 -5.64
N TRP A 73 -2.52 -16.30 -5.02
CA TRP A 73 -1.53 -17.14 -5.68
C TRP A 73 -2.16 -18.44 -6.21
N ASP A 74 -3.00 -19.07 -5.39
CA ASP A 74 -3.66 -20.36 -5.68
C ASP A 74 -4.87 -20.24 -6.61
N LEU A 75 -5.25 -19.03 -7.04
CA LEU A 75 -6.29 -18.86 -8.04
C LEU A 75 -5.93 -19.66 -9.30
N PRO A 76 -6.90 -20.38 -9.90
CA PRO A 76 -6.67 -21.10 -11.15
C PRO A 76 -6.26 -20.12 -12.26
N PRO A 77 -5.52 -20.58 -13.29
CA PRO A 77 -4.91 -19.70 -14.29
C PRO A 77 -5.90 -18.73 -14.97
N ASP A 78 -7.12 -19.17 -15.25
CA ASP A 78 -8.19 -18.38 -15.86
C ASP A 78 -8.73 -17.25 -14.97
N LYS A 79 -8.51 -17.34 -13.66
CA LYS A 79 -8.93 -16.33 -12.66
C LYS A 79 -7.75 -15.53 -12.09
N ASN A 80 -6.53 -15.98 -12.31
CA ASN A 80 -5.35 -15.34 -11.75
C ASN A 80 -5.00 -14.06 -12.54
N LYS A 81 -5.29 -12.91 -11.94
CA LYS A 81 -4.98 -11.60 -12.55
C LYS A 81 -3.54 -11.16 -12.35
N ALA A 82 -2.82 -11.73 -11.37
CA ALA A 82 -1.50 -11.26 -10.96
C ALA A 82 -0.37 -11.94 -11.74
N LYS A 83 -0.38 -13.28 -11.82
CA LYS A 83 0.69 -14.06 -12.46
C LYS A 83 0.96 -13.63 -13.90
N PRO A 84 -0.03 -13.46 -14.79
CA PRO A 84 0.25 -13.07 -16.18
C PRO A 84 0.90 -11.69 -16.32
N ILE A 85 0.63 -10.76 -15.40
CA ILE A 85 1.23 -9.42 -15.40
C ILE A 85 2.69 -9.49 -14.92
N LEU A 86 2.95 -10.30 -13.89
CA LEU A 86 4.29 -10.51 -13.34
C LEU A 86 5.19 -11.25 -14.33
N GLU A 87 4.70 -12.34 -14.92
CA GLU A 87 5.40 -13.12 -15.96
C GLU A 87 5.74 -12.27 -17.19
N ALA A 88 4.89 -11.30 -17.53
CA ALA A 88 5.14 -10.35 -18.61
C ALA A 88 6.09 -9.20 -18.22
N GLY A 89 6.53 -9.11 -16.96
CA GLY A 89 7.42 -8.05 -16.47
C GLY A 89 6.83 -6.64 -16.54
N LYS A 90 5.49 -6.50 -16.55
CA LYS A 90 4.82 -5.22 -16.86
C LYS A 90 4.61 -4.28 -15.67
N ALA A 91 4.63 -4.81 -14.45
CA ALA A 91 4.38 -4.02 -13.25
C ALA A 91 5.65 -3.30 -12.78
N ASP A 92 5.52 -2.01 -12.44
CA ASP A 92 6.56 -1.25 -11.73
C ASP A 92 6.43 -1.43 -10.21
N LEU A 93 5.20 -1.59 -9.74
CA LEU A 93 4.86 -1.78 -8.34
C LEU A 93 3.83 -2.91 -8.19
N PHE A 94 4.10 -3.86 -7.31
CA PHE A 94 3.11 -4.82 -6.84
C PHE A 94 2.83 -4.58 -5.35
N THR A 95 1.61 -4.12 -5.05
CA THR A 95 1.12 -3.95 -3.68
C THR A 95 0.23 -5.12 -3.26
N MET A 96 0.56 -5.74 -2.14
CA MET A 96 -0.15 -6.88 -1.56
C MET A 96 -0.69 -6.52 -0.17
N ALA A 97 -1.85 -7.03 0.21
CA ALA A 97 -2.39 -6.87 1.56
C ALA A 97 -2.69 -8.25 2.17
N PRO A 98 -1.83 -8.76 3.07
CA PRO A 98 -2.13 -9.96 3.84
C PRO A 98 -3.09 -9.62 4.99
N THR A 99 -4.16 -10.39 5.16
CA THR A 99 -4.99 -10.28 6.37
C THR A 99 -4.29 -10.89 7.59
N PHE A 100 -3.40 -11.87 7.39
CA PHE A 100 -2.68 -12.57 8.46
C PHE A 100 -1.30 -13.00 8.00
N LEU A 101 -0.37 -13.04 8.94
CA LEU A 101 0.98 -13.59 8.76
C LEU A 101 1.15 -14.88 9.60
N PRO A 102 2.04 -15.81 9.21
CA PRO A 102 2.81 -15.81 7.96
C PRO A 102 1.93 -16.12 6.73
N ASP A 103 2.38 -15.64 5.57
CA ASP A 103 1.65 -15.79 4.30
C ASP A 103 2.62 -16.15 3.14
N PRO A 104 2.67 -17.42 2.72
CA PRO A 104 3.60 -17.86 1.68
C PRO A 104 3.32 -17.25 0.31
N GLY A 105 2.13 -16.66 0.09
CA GLY A 105 1.82 -15.97 -1.16
C GLY A 105 2.72 -14.78 -1.41
N ILE A 106 3.17 -14.10 -0.34
CA ILE A 106 4.08 -12.95 -0.42
C ILE A 106 5.41 -13.38 -1.09
N GLU A 107 6.02 -14.44 -0.56
CA GLU A 107 7.29 -14.96 -1.06
C GLU A 107 7.15 -15.50 -2.50
N ASN A 108 6.08 -16.24 -2.78
CA ASN A 108 5.83 -16.82 -4.11
C ASN A 108 5.71 -15.73 -5.19
N PHE A 109 4.91 -14.70 -4.92
CA PHE A 109 4.74 -13.59 -5.85
C PHE A 109 5.98 -12.72 -5.97
N THR A 110 6.71 -12.51 -4.87
CA THR A 110 7.97 -11.77 -4.87
C THR A 110 8.99 -12.44 -5.78
N LYS A 111 9.19 -13.76 -5.62
CA LYS A 111 10.09 -14.55 -6.47
C LYS A 111 9.70 -14.47 -7.94
N LEU A 112 8.44 -14.74 -8.27
CA LEU A 112 7.94 -14.67 -9.65
C LEU A 112 8.14 -13.28 -10.25
N GLY A 113 7.77 -12.23 -9.51
CA GLY A 113 7.88 -10.86 -9.99
C GLY A 113 9.32 -10.44 -10.26
N LEU A 114 10.25 -10.76 -9.35
CA LEU A 114 11.66 -10.41 -9.48
C LEU A 114 12.40 -11.23 -10.54
N GLU A 115 11.95 -12.46 -10.82
CA GLU A 115 12.47 -13.27 -11.92
C GLU A 115 12.27 -12.57 -13.28
N HIS A 116 11.11 -11.92 -13.49
CA HIS A 116 10.75 -11.30 -14.76
C HIS A 116 10.99 -9.78 -14.81
N ASN A 117 11.01 -9.11 -13.65
CA ASN A 117 11.39 -7.70 -13.52
C ASN A 117 12.23 -7.47 -12.26
N PRO A 118 13.58 -7.48 -12.36
CA PRO A 118 14.47 -7.21 -11.23
C PRO A 118 14.33 -5.82 -10.61
N LYS A 119 13.64 -4.89 -11.28
CA LYS A 119 13.36 -3.53 -10.79
C LYS A 119 11.97 -3.41 -10.14
N LEU A 120 11.18 -4.48 -10.11
CA LEU A 120 9.85 -4.48 -9.51
C LEU A 120 9.94 -4.03 -8.05
N ARG A 121 9.11 -3.05 -7.70
CA ARG A 121 8.92 -2.65 -6.31
C ARG A 121 7.79 -3.46 -5.69
N LEU A 122 7.98 -3.89 -4.46
CA LEU A 122 7.01 -4.68 -3.71
C LEU A 122 6.63 -3.92 -2.45
N THR A 123 5.33 -3.84 -2.16
CA THR A 123 4.85 -3.26 -0.91
C THR A 123 3.84 -4.17 -0.25
N LEU A 124 3.90 -4.24 1.07
CA LEU A 124 2.91 -4.90 1.90
C LEU A 124 2.10 -3.82 2.63
N GLN A 125 0.79 -3.77 2.38
CA GLN A 125 -0.11 -3.01 3.23
C GLN A 125 -0.42 -3.86 4.46
N GLN A 126 0.19 -3.51 5.59
CA GLN A 126 -0.16 -4.09 6.87
C GLN A 126 -1.63 -3.82 7.19
N ASN A 127 -2.32 -4.83 7.70
CA ASN A 127 -3.71 -4.69 8.12
C ASN A 127 -3.79 -3.87 9.42
N TRP A 128 -4.87 -3.10 9.53
CA TRP A 128 -5.26 -2.46 10.79
C TRP A 128 -5.58 -3.53 11.83
N VAL A 129 -5.43 -3.19 13.11
CA VAL A 129 -5.94 -4.04 14.20
C VAL A 129 -7.43 -4.26 13.98
N PRO A 130 -7.87 -5.50 13.69
CA PRO A 130 -9.24 -5.74 13.26
C PRO A 130 -10.23 -5.56 14.41
N PHE A 131 -9.82 -5.87 15.65
CA PHE A 131 -10.60 -5.73 16.88
C PHE A 131 -9.70 -5.33 18.06
N GLU A 132 -10.27 -4.63 19.04
CA GLU A 132 -9.62 -4.28 20.32
C GLU A 132 -9.12 -5.53 21.08
N ASP A 133 -9.74 -6.67 20.81
CA ASP A 133 -9.43 -7.96 21.40
C ASP A 133 -9.06 -8.99 20.30
N PRO A 134 -7.78 -9.42 20.23
CA PRO A 134 -7.34 -10.41 19.26
C PRO A 134 -7.98 -11.79 19.52
N GLU A 135 -8.36 -12.14 20.75
CA GLU A 135 -9.02 -13.41 21.06
C GLU A 135 -10.42 -13.46 20.45
N ILE A 136 -11.17 -12.36 20.54
CA ILE A 136 -12.49 -12.24 19.90
C ILE A 136 -12.36 -12.35 18.38
N TRP A 137 -11.31 -11.77 17.78
CA TRP A 137 -11.10 -11.86 16.34
C TRP A 137 -10.76 -13.27 15.87
N LEU A 138 -9.97 -14.01 16.64
CA LEU A 138 -9.61 -15.38 16.35
C LEU A 138 -10.72 -16.38 16.70
N SER A 139 -11.66 -15.99 17.57
CA SER A 139 -12.83 -16.81 17.92
C SER A 139 -13.80 -16.97 16.75
N LYS A 140 -14.35 -18.18 16.60
CA LYS A 140 -15.49 -18.44 15.71
C LYS A 140 -16.79 -17.84 16.26
N ASP A 141 -16.87 -17.69 17.57
CA ASP A 141 -18.01 -17.12 18.27
C ASP A 141 -17.77 -15.64 18.53
N LYS A 142 -18.45 -14.79 17.75
CA LYS A 142 -18.40 -13.34 17.92
C LYS A 142 -19.45 -12.91 18.95
N PRO A 143 -19.09 -12.08 19.95
CA PRO A 143 -20.08 -11.52 20.86
C PRO A 143 -21.05 -10.61 20.11
N LYS A 144 -22.31 -10.57 20.56
CA LYS A 144 -23.35 -9.72 19.95
C LYS A 144 -23.13 -8.23 20.20
N SER A 145 -22.43 -7.89 21.28
CA SER A 145 -22.07 -6.52 21.65
C SER A 145 -20.70 -6.51 22.33
N ILE A 146 -19.94 -5.45 22.10
CA ILE A 146 -18.67 -5.18 22.77
C ILE A 146 -18.81 -3.82 23.45
N ASP A 147 -18.51 -3.75 24.75
CA ASP A 147 -18.35 -2.50 25.45
C ASP A 147 -16.91 -2.03 25.29
N ARG A 148 -16.73 -0.89 24.60
CA ARG A 148 -15.43 -0.34 24.20
C ARG A 148 -14.80 0.55 25.27
N ASP A 149 -15.55 0.86 26.33
CA ASP A 149 -15.11 1.76 27.39
C ASP A 149 -14.55 1.02 28.62
N VAL A 150 -14.54 -0.32 28.58
CA VAL A 150 -14.10 -1.18 29.71
C VAL A 150 -12.58 -1.17 29.90
N LEU A 151 -11.82 -1.01 28.81
CA LEU A 151 -10.35 -1.07 28.85
C LEU A 151 -9.74 0.32 28.77
N THR A 152 -8.80 0.58 29.67
CA THR A 152 -7.90 1.74 29.56
C THR A 152 -6.88 1.53 28.43
N ILE A 153 -6.30 2.61 27.91
CA ILE A 153 -5.25 2.52 26.87
C ILE A 153 -4.07 1.60 27.27
N PRO A 154 -3.54 1.63 28.51
CA PRO A 154 -2.50 0.67 28.92
C PRO A 154 -2.93 -0.79 28.84
N GLN A 155 -4.17 -1.11 29.26
CA GLN A 155 -4.71 -2.46 29.19
C GLN A 155 -4.90 -2.91 27.73
N LEU A 156 -5.40 -2.03 26.86
CA LEU A 156 -5.55 -2.31 25.44
C LEU A 156 -4.19 -2.60 24.77
N ARG A 157 -3.15 -1.83 25.12
CA ARG A 157 -1.78 -2.06 24.63
C ARG A 157 -1.24 -3.42 25.05
N ALA A 158 -1.31 -3.74 26.35
CA ALA A 158 -0.86 -5.04 26.86
C ALA A 158 -1.61 -6.21 26.21
N LYS A 159 -2.92 -6.03 25.94
CA LYS A 159 -3.75 -7.05 25.29
C LYS A 159 -3.38 -7.29 23.82
N ASN A 160 -2.97 -6.26 23.09
CA ASN A 160 -2.58 -6.36 21.68
C ASN A 160 -1.09 -6.67 21.48
N GLU A 161 -0.26 -6.55 22.52
CA GLU A 161 1.18 -6.80 22.45
C GLU A 161 1.55 -8.17 21.84
N PRO A 162 0.91 -9.30 22.19
CA PRO A 162 1.22 -10.59 21.56
C PRO A 162 0.91 -10.62 20.06
N TYR A 163 -0.17 -9.94 19.65
CA TYR A 163 -0.53 -9.84 18.23
C TYR A 163 0.48 -8.97 17.47
N PHE A 164 0.85 -7.81 18.01
CA PHE A 164 1.86 -6.97 17.39
C PHE A 164 3.21 -7.68 17.29
N LYS A 165 3.63 -8.38 18.34
CA LYS A 165 4.85 -9.19 18.30
C LYS A 165 4.80 -10.27 17.20
N LEU A 166 3.68 -10.98 17.08
CA LEU A 166 3.49 -11.98 16.03
C LEU A 166 3.61 -11.37 14.62
N ILE A 167 3.04 -10.17 14.41
CA ILE A 167 3.14 -9.49 13.13
C ILE A 167 4.58 -9.01 12.89
N GLU A 168 5.19 -8.30 13.84
CA GLU A 168 6.55 -7.77 13.76
C GLU A 168 7.61 -8.85 13.52
N ASP A 169 7.45 -10.06 14.09
CA ASP A 169 8.34 -11.18 13.84
C ASP A 169 8.27 -11.71 12.38
N HIS A 170 7.33 -11.19 11.56
CA HIS A 170 7.07 -11.58 10.18
C HIS A 170 7.14 -10.44 9.14
N VAL A 171 7.46 -9.19 9.54
CA VAL A 171 7.62 -8.04 8.61
C VAL A 171 9.05 -7.51 8.60
#